data_AF-A0A395H6T9-F1
#
_entry.id   AF-A0A395H6T9-F1
#
_cell.length_a   1.000
_cell.length_b   1.000
_cell.length_c   1.000
_cell.angle_alpha   90.00
_cell.angle_beta   90.00
_cell.angle_gamma   90.00
#
_symmetry.space_group_name_H-M   'P 1'
#
loop_
_entity.id
_entity.type
_entity.pdbx_description
1 polymer ?
#
loop_
_entity_poly.entity_id
_entity_poly.type
_entity_poly.pdbx_seq_one_letter_code
_entity_poly.pdbx_strand_id
1 'polypeptide(L)'
;MFNPIAIHLIDGVDIDRPMNALTLTHDLHKLFGNFEIAFEPVDSQPHTYRINYIDSDRMGRVEKLPVTVSLFITPNRDVEPPSPELLRIHSAIGRILHLSAAGEYIDEFIRDLEEMESGEVMQNGTTRLDDYVWFRLGAMSVH
;
A
#
# COMPACT_ATOMS: atom_id res chain seq x y z
N MET A 1 1.83 -17.10 7.18
CA MET A 1 1.80 -18.03 6.04
C MET A 1 1.02 -17.33 4.94
N PHE A 2 1.59 -17.18 3.74
CA PHE A 2 0.91 -16.55 2.61
C PHE A 2 -0.33 -17.39 2.24
N ASN A 3 -1.49 -16.75 2.09
CA ASN A 3 -2.69 -17.42 1.64
C ASN A 3 -2.68 -17.47 0.10
N PRO A 4 -2.56 -18.65 -0.53
CA PRO A 4 -2.51 -18.76 -1.99
C PRO A 4 -3.80 -18.26 -2.68
N ILE A 5 -4.92 -18.20 -1.96
CA ILE A 5 -6.18 -17.66 -2.49
C ILE A 5 -6.08 -16.15 -2.74
N ALA A 6 -5.21 -15.44 -2.01
CA ALA A 6 -5.09 -13.99 -2.11
C ALA A 6 -4.66 -13.50 -3.50
N ILE A 7 -3.97 -14.35 -4.27
CA ILE A 7 -3.57 -14.04 -5.65
C ILE A 7 -4.81 -13.75 -6.51
N HIS A 8 -5.89 -14.50 -6.33
CA HIS A 8 -7.14 -14.27 -7.06
C HIS A 8 -7.83 -12.96 -6.68
N LEU A 9 -7.52 -12.39 -5.51
CA LEU A 9 -8.10 -11.10 -5.08
C LEU A 9 -7.40 -9.90 -5.71
N ILE A 10 -6.22 -10.10 -6.29
CA ILE A 10 -5.39 -9.04 -6.91
C ILE A 10 -5.17 -9.28 -8.41
N ASP A 11 -5.86 -10.25 -9.00
CA ASP A 11 -5.72 -10.61 -10.40
C ASP A 11 -6.81 -9.94 -11.26
N GLY A 12 -6.41 -9.47 -12.44
CA GLY A 12 -7.29 -8.89 -13.45
C GLY A 12 -8.26 -7.85 -12.91
N VAL A 13 -9.55 -8.06 -13.17
CA VAL A 13 -10.63 -7.12 -12.81
C VAL A 13 -11.04 -7.20 -11.33
N ASP A 14 -10.61 -8.23 -10.60
CA ASP A 14 -11.01 -8.42 -9.21
C ASP A 14 -10.34 -7.39 -8.27
N ILE A 15 -9.20 -6.81 -8.68
CA ILE A 15 -8.49 -5.80 -7.89
C ILE A 15 -9.27 -4.49 -7.75
N ASP A 16 -10.13 -4.17 -8.72
CA ASP A 16 -10.94 -2.93 -8.72
C ASP A 16 -12.30 -3.11 -8.02
N ARG A 17 -12.53 -4.25 -7.37
CA ARG A 17 -13.78 -4.52 -6.66
C ARG A 17 -13.88 -3.69 -5.37
N PRO A 18 -15.11 -3.39 -4.91
CA PRO A 18 -15.31 -2.64 -3.67
C PRO A 18 -14.65 -3.26 -2.43
N MET A 19 -14.41 -4.57 -2.42
CA MET A 19 -13.69 -5.23 -1.32
C MET A 19 -12.22 -4.81 -1.20
N ASN A 20 -11.64 -4.18 -2.24
CA ASN A 20 -10.31 -3.59 -2.23
C ASN A 20 -10.36 -2.06 -2.09
N ALA A 21 -11.50 -1.48 -1.71
CA ALA A 21 -11.68 -0.04 -1.58
C ALA A 21 -11.94 0.37 -0.14
N LEU A 22 -11.38 1.52 0.25
CA LEU A 22 -11.59 2.16 1.55
C LEU A 22 -11.72 3.67 1.34
N THR A 23 -12.71 4.28 1.98
CA THR A 23 -12.81 5.75 2.05
C THR A 23 -12.13 6.24 3.32
N LEU A 24 -11.16 7.13 3.16
CA LEU A 24 -10.36 7.67 4.26
C LEU A 24 -10.37 9.21 4.19
N THR A 25 -10.10 9.86 5.33
CA THR A 25 -9.74 11.29 5.32
C THR A 25 -8.45 11.47 4.52
N HIS A 26 -8.21 12.68 4.01
CA HIS A 26 -7.03 12.98 3.19
C HIS A 26 -5.71 12.51 3.85
N ASP A 27 -5.54 12.81 5.13
CA ASP A 27 -4.30 12.47 5.85
C ASP A 27 -4.16 10.97 6.06
N LEU A 28 -5.23 10.27 6.47
CA LEU A 28 -5.23 8.81 6.57
C LEU A 28 -5.03 8.12 5.21
N HIS A 29 -5.59 8.68 4.12
CA HIS A 29 -5.37 8.16 2.77
C HIS A 29 -3.90 8.23 2.39
N LYS A 30 -3.23 9.35 2.67
CA LYS A 30 -1.79 9.51 2.42
C LYS A 30 -0.97 8.53 3.27
N LEU A 31 -1.24 8.45 4.58
CA LEU A 31 -0.54 7.52 5.48
C LEU A 31 -0.73 6.06 5.04
N PHE A 32 -1.94 5.68 4.62
CA PHE A 32 -2.25 4.32 4.19
C PHE A 32 -1.58 4.00 2.85
N GLY A 33 -1.66 4.90 1.87
CA GLY A 33 -0.98 4.73 0.57
C GLY A 33 0.54 4.61 0.69
N ASN A 34 1.14 5.34 1.63
CA ASN A 34 2.57 5.29 1.90
C ASN A 34 2.99 4.12 2.82
N PHE A 35 2.08 3.20 3.14
CA PHE A 35 2.32 2.08 4.05
C PHE A 35 2.82 2.49 5.46
N GLU A 36 2.47 3.68 5.92
CA GLU A 36 2.90 4.21 7.23
C GLU A 36 1.93 3.83 8.36
N ILE A 37 0.68 3.49 8.01
CA ILE A 37 -0.33 2.94 8.92
C ILE A 37 -0.90 1.65 8.35
N ALA A 38 -1.44 0.78 9.22
CA ALA A 38 -2.10 -0.45 8.81
C ALA A 38 -3.43 -0.67 9.53
N PHE A 39 -4.33 -1.38 8.85
CA PHE A 39 -5.61 -1.84 9.38
C PHE A 39 -5.49 -3.32 9.74
N GLU A 40 -5.40 -3.62 11.03
CA GLU A 40 -5.27 -4.99 11.53
C GLU A 40 -6.65 -5.52 11.94
N PRO A 41 -7.17 -6.60 11.31
CA PRO A 41 -8.46 -7.17 11.70
C PRO A 41 -8.45 -7.61 13.16
N VAL A 42 -9.52 -7.29 13.89
CA VAL A 42 -9.74 -7.81 15.25
C VAL A 42 -10.48 -9.13 15.11
N ASP A 43 -9.80 -10.26 15.37
CA ASP A 43 -10.32 -11.61 15.05
C ASP A 43 -11.69 -11.92 15.69
N SER A 44 -12.02 -11.31 16.83
CA SER A 44 -13.29 -11.51 17.54
C SER A 44 -14.43 -10.60 17.08
N GLN A 45 -14.17 -9.65 16.18
CA GLN A 45 -15.13 -8.61 15.81
C GLN A 45 -15.16 -8.41 14.29
N PRO A 46 -16.20 -8.89 13.60
CA PRO A 46 -16.34 -8.71 12.15
C PRO A 46 -16.28 -7.24 11.75
N HIS A 47 -15.52 -6.95 10.70
CA HIS A 47 -15.37 -5.60 10.13
C HIS A 47 -14.81 -4.54 11.11
N THR A 48 -14.22 -4.99 12.22
CA THR A 48 -13.52 -4.14 13.17
C THR A 48 -12.02 -4.27 12.97
N TYR A 49 -11.35 -3.12 12.93
CA TYR A 49 -9.93 -3.03 12.66
C TYR A 49 -9.27 -2.14 13.70
N ARG A 50 -8.09 -2.56 14.14
CA ARG A 50 -7.17 -1.73 14.90
C ARG A 50 -6.25 -1.03 13.90
N ILE A 51 -6.30 0.30 13.90
CA ILE A 51 -5.46 1.14 13.06
C ILE A 51 -4.28 1.61 13.90
N ASN A 52 -3.07 1.38 13.40
CA ASN A 52 -1.85 1.82 14.07
C ASN A 52 -0.78 2.22 13.04
N TYR A 53 0.20 3.00 13.48
CA TYR A 53 1.41 3.23 12.72
C TYR A 53 2.21 1.92 12.59
N ILE A 54 2.84 1.73 11.43
CA ILE A 54 3.83 0.66 11.22
C ILE A 54 5.06 0.93 12.09
N ASP A 55 5.54 2.17 12.09
CA ASP A 55 6.63 2.62 12.96
C ASP A 55 6.08 3.22 14.26
N SER A 56 6.30 2.51 15.37
CA SER A 56 5.86 2.94 16.70
C SER A 56 6.65 4.11 17.28
N ASP A 57 7.81 4.44 16.72
CA ASP A 57 8.74 5.41 17.29
C ASP A 57 8.84 6.70 16.45
N ARG A 58 8.13 6.74 15.32
CA ARG A 58 8.09 7.91 14.42
C ARG A 58 7.57 9.16 15.13
N MET A 59 8.39 10.21 15.10
CA MET A 59 8.06 11.55 15.58
C MET A 59 7.22 12.31 14.54
N GLY A 60 6.36 13.25 14.99
CA GLY A 60 5.55 14.07 14.08
C GLY A 60 4.25 13.40 13.60
N ARG A 61 3.64 12.55 14.43
CA ARG A 61 2.35 11.90 14.13
C ARG A 61 1.25 12.95 13.95
N VAL A 62 0.64 12.94 12.76
CA VAL A 62 -0.46 13.84 12.40
C VAL A 62 -1.81 13.32 12.90
N GLU A 63 -1.96 11.98 12.99
CA GLU A 63 -3.18 11.32 13.45
C GLU A 63 -3.03 10.70 14.85
N LYS A 64 -4.10 10.77 15.65
CA LYS A 64 -4.17 10.21 17.02
C LYS A 64 -4.42 8.70 16.98
N LEU A 65 -3.38 7.93 16.66
CA LEU A 65 -3.40 6.45 16.65
C LEU A 65 -2.65 5.87 17.87
N PRO A 66 -2.98 4.65 18.34
CA PRO A 66 -3.91 3.71 17.73
C PRO A 66 -5.39 3.99 18.03
N VAL A 67 -6.27 3.58 17.10
CA VAL A 67 -7.72 3.54 17.30
C VAL A 67 -8.29 2.20 16.86
N THR A 68 -9.41 1.80 17.45
CA THR A 68 -10.18 0.64 16.98
C THR A 68 -11.48 1.14 16.39
N VAL A 69 -11.74 0.82 15.13
CA VAL A 69 -12.92 1.27 14.39
C VAL A 69 -13.63 0.08 13.76
N SER A 70 -14.96 0.09 13.82
CA SER A 70 -15.79 -0.80 13.01
C SER A 70 -16.14 -0.08 11.71
N LEU A 71 -15.71 -0.63 10.58
CA LEU A 71 -16.00 -0.04 9.27
C LEU A 71 -17.46 -0.28 8.91
N PHE A 72 -18.08 0.76 8.35
CA PHE A 72 -19.49 0.72 7.99
C PHE A 72 -19.75 -0.27 6.85
N ILE A 73 -20.73 -1.14 7.05
CA ILE A 73 -21.27 -2.01 6.01
C ILE A 73 -22.58 -1.36 5.55
N THR A 74 -22.81 -1.31 4.24
CA THR A 74 -24.10 -0.85 3.70
C THR A 74 -25.25 -1.65 4.32
N PRO A 75 -26.37 -1.03 4.74
CA PRO A 75 -27.45 -1.73 5.43
C PRO A 75 -28.01 -2.91 4.63
N ASN A 76 -28.05 -2.77 3.31
CA ASN A 76 -28.51 -3.78 2.36
C ASN A 76 -27.43 -4.79 1.97
N ARG A 77 -26.16 -4.55 2.32
CA ARG A 77 -24.99 -5.36 1.93
C ARG A 77 -24.78 -5.48 0.42
N ASP A 78 -25.26 -4.50 -0.35
CA ASP A 78 -25.10 -4.44 -1.80
C ASP A 78 -23.66 -4.09 -2.22
N VAL A 79 -22.86 -3.56 -1.30
CA VAL A 79 -21.45 -3.22 -1.50
C VAL A 79 -20.60 -4.12 -0.62
N GLU A 80 -19.67 -4.83 -1.24
CA GLU A 80 -18.73 -5.71 -0.54
C GLU A 80 -17.86 -4.88 0.43
N PRO A 81 -17.73 -5.32 1.69
CA PRO A 81 -16.89 -4.62 2.64
C PRO A 81 -15.40 -4.84 2.32
N PRO A 82 -14.52 -3.97 2.82
CA PRO A 82 -13.08 -4.14 2.69
C PRO A 82 -12.63 -5.52 3.18
N SER A 83 -11.85 -6.22 2.35
CA SER A 83 -11.36 -7.56 2.60
C SER A 83 -10.33 -7.54 3.74
N PRO A 84 -10.54 -8.28 4.84
CA PRO A 84 -9.54 -8.42 5.89
C PRO A 84 -8.22 -8.99 5.39
N GLU A 85 -8.26 -9.79 4.33
CA GLU A 85 -7.09 -10.42 3.73
C GLU A 85 -6.23 -9.42 2.97
N LEU A 86 -6.84 -8.56 2.15
CA LEU A 86 -6.13 -7.48 1.44
C LEU A 86 -5.50 -6.50 2.43
N LEU A 87 -6.18 -6.20 3.54
CA LEU A 87 -5.61 -5.35 4.59
C LEU A 87 -4.46 -6.01 5.36
N ARG A 88 -4.50 -7.34 5.55
CA ARG A 88 -3.35 -8.09 6.08
C ARG A 88 -2.16 -8.07 5.13
N ILE A 89 -2.40 -8.18 3.81
CA ILE A 89 -1.35 -8.06 2.80
C ILE A 89 -0.72 -6.67 2.85
N HIS A 90 -1.52 -5.61 2.84
CA HIS A 90 -1.05 -4.24 2.97
C HIS A 90 -0.18 -4.05 4.22
N SER A 91 -0.65 -4.54 5.39
CA SER A 91 0.12 -4.50 6.63
C SER A 91 1.46 -5.25 6.54
N ALA A 92 1.46 -6.43 5.91
CA ALA A 92 2.68 -7.20 5.71
C ALA A 92 3.69 -6.47 4.81
N ILE A 93 3.22 -5.86 3.71
CA ILE A 93 4.05 -5.04 2.81
C ILE A 93 4.65 -3.87 3.59
N GLY A 94 3.84 -3.10 4.32
CA GLY A 94 4.35 -1.96 5.08
C GLY A 94 5.40 -2.34 6.12
N ARG A 95 5.22 -3.46 6.82
CA ARG A 95 6.23 -3.99 7.76
C ARG A 95 7.51 -4.41 7.04
N ILE A 96 7.41 -5.03 5.87
CA ILE A 96 8.59 -5.41 5.06
C ILE A 96 9.34 -4.15 4.62
N LEU A 97 8.64 -3.16 4.06
CA LEU A 97 9.24 -1.90 3.61
C LEU A 97 9.96 -1.18 4.74
N HIS A 98 9.33 -1.11 5.92
CA HIS A 98 9.92 -0.50 7.10
C HIS A 98 11.15 -1.27 7.62
N LEU A 99 11.03 -2.58 7.84
CA LEU A 99 12.12 -3.38 8.43
C LEU A 99 13.31 -3.57 7.50
N SER A 100 13.10 -3.52 6.19
CA SER A 100 14.17 -3.63 5.19
C SER A 100 14.82 -2.28 4.85
N ALA A 101 14.28 -1.16 5.35
CA ALA A 101 14.57 0.19 4.86
C ALA A 101 14.37 0.37 3.34
N ALA A 102 13.67 -0.57 2.68
CA ALA A 102 13.45 -0.52 1.23
C ALA A 102 12.43 0.54 0.83
N GLY A 103 11.60 1.03 1.77
CA GLY A 103 10.64 2.11 1.49
C GLY A 103 11.31 3.34 0.89
N GLU A 104 12.33 3.88 1.56
CA GLU A 104 13.05 5.08 1.10
C GLU A 104 13.72 4.86 -0.26
N TYR A 105 14.33 3.69 -0.44
CA TYR A 105 14.97 3.31 -1.70
C TYR A 105 13.97 3.19 -2.85
N ILE A 106 12.80 2.59 -2.61
CA ILE A 106 11.74 2.44 -3.62
C ILE A 106 11.14 3.81 -3.96
N ASP A 107 10.91 4.68 -2.96
CA ASP A 107 10.39 6.03 -3.19
C ASP A 107 11.36 6.88 -4.02
N GLU A 108 12.66 6.82 -3.71
CA GLU A 108 13.70 7.47 -4.51
C GLU A 108 13.72 6.92 -5.94
N PHE A 109 13.68 5.59 -6.08
CA PHE A 109 13.67 4.95 -7.38
C PHE A 109 12.45 5.35 -8.22
N ILE A 110 11.24 5.35 -7.65
CA ILE A 110 10.01 5.75 -8.35
C ILE A 110 10.08 7.21 -8.78
N ARG A 111 10.55 8.11 -7.89
CA ARG A 111 10.72 9.53 -8.23
C ARG A 111 11.71 9.71 -9.39
N ASP A 112 12.84 9.02 -9.35
CA ASP A 112 13.83 9.05 -10.44
C ASP A 112 13.21 8.58 -11.76
N LEU A 113 12.36 7.54 -11.73
CA LEU A 113 11.63 7.08 -12.93
C LEU A 113 10.66 8.15 -13.46
N GLU A 114 9.89 8.81 -12.60
CA GLU A 114 8.93 9.87 -12.99
C GLU A 114 9.64 11.08 -13.60
N GLU A 115 10.76 11.52 -13.00
CA GLU A 115 11.61 12.60 -13.53
C GLU A 115 12.15 12.23 -14.92
N MET A 116 12.61 10.99 -15.10
CA MET A 116 13.05 10.48 -16.40
C MET A 116 11.94 10.44 -17.46
N GLU A 117 10.73 9.99 -17.09
CA GLU A 117 9.58 9.97 -18.00
C GLU A 117 9.15 11.38 -18.43
N SER A 118 9.36 12.37 -17.56
CA SER A 118 9.17 13.80 -17.90
C SER A 118 10.29 14.38 -18.80
N GLY A 119 11.32 13.59 -19.11
CA GLY A 119 12.43 13.98 -20.00
C GLY A 119 13.63 14.60 -19.28
N GLU A 120 13.66 14.57 -17.95
CA GLU A 120 14.75 15.11 -17.16
C GLU A 120 15.82 14.04 -16.92
N VAL A 121 16.99 14.19 -17.57
CA VAL A 121 18.20 13.42 -17.26
C VAL A 121 19.16 14.34 -16.54
N MET A 122 19.59 13.96 -15.34
CA MET A 122 20.47 14.80 -14.54
C MET A 122 21.85 14.91 -15.20
N GLN A 123 22.31 16.14 -15.43
CA GLN A 123 23.59 16.41 -16.10
C GLN A 123 24.82 15.94 -15.31
N ASN A 124 24.66 15.69 -14.01
CA ASN A 124 25.72 15.20 -13.11
C ASN A 124 25.93 13.67 -13.22
N GLY A 125 25.16 12.96 -14.05
CA GLY A 125 25.30 11.52 -14.28
C GLY A 125 24.79 10.63 -13.14
N THR A 126 24.00 11.16 -12.20
CA THR A 126 23.43 10.35 -11.10
C THR A 126 22.15 9.61 -11.49
N THR A 127 21.59 9.90 -12.66
CA THR A 127 20.40 9.18 -13.18
C THR A 127 20.71 7.71 -13.42
N ARG A 128 19.90 6.84 -12.82
CA ARG A 128 20.03 5.36 -12.87
C ARG A 128 19.43 4.77 -14.15
N LEU A 129 20.02 5.15 -15.29
CA LEU A 129 19.54 4.79 -16.63
C LEU A 129 19.48 3.28 -16.87
N ASP A 130 20.39 2.52 -16.29
CA ASP A 130 20.45 1.06 -16.37
C ASP A 130 19.26 0.39 -15.69
N ASP A 131 18.92 0.82 -14.48
CA ASP A 131 17.76 0.31 -13.74
C ASP A 131 16.44 0.65 -14.46
N TYR A 132 16.33 1.86 -15.04
CA TYR A 132 15.18 2.26 -15.85
C TYR A 132 15.01 1.37 -17.08
N VAL A 133 16.10 1.14 -17.84
CA VAL A 133 16.07 0.29 -19.04
C VAL A 133 15.71 -1.14 -18.65
N TRP A 134 16.28 -1.66 -17.57
CA TRP A 134 15.95 -2.99 -17.05
C TRP A 134 14.47 -3.11 -16.68
N PHE A 135 13.94 -2.12 -15.95
CA PHE A 135 12.52 -2.08 -15.57
C PHE A 135 11.60 -2.06 -16.80
N ARG A 136 11.89 -1.21 -17.80
CA ARG A 136 11.10 -1.11 -19.03
C ARG A 136 11.16 -2.39 -19.86
N LEU A 137 12.33 -3.01 -19.97
CA LEU A 137 12.49 -4.29 -20.68
C LEU A 137 11.79 -5.45 -19.95
N GLY A 138 11.82 -5.46 -18.61
CA GLY A 138 11.10 -6.42 -17.79
C GLY A 138 9.58 -6.29 -17.92
N ALA A 139 9.06 -5.05 -17.92
CA ALA A 139 7.64 -4.76 -18.13
C ALA A 139 7.16 -5.16 -19.54
N MET A 140 8.01 -5.02 -20.56
CA MET A 140 7.70 -5.44 -21.94
C MET A 140 7.77 -6.96 -22.16
N SER A 141 8.38 -7.71 -21.24
CA SER A 141 8.51 -9.17 -21.34
C SER A 141 7.28 -9.92 -20.82
N VAL A 142 6.27 -9.22 -20.30
CA VAL A 142 4.99 -9.79 -19.86
C VAL A 142 3.92 -9.57 -20.94
N HIS A 143 4.15 -10.15 -22.12
CA HIS A 143 3.16 -10.32 -23.20
C HIS A 143 3.39 -11.66 -23.90
#